data_AF-A0AAV8GK42-F1
#
_entry.id   AF-A0AAV8GK42-F1
#
_cell.length_a   1.000
_cell.length_b   1.000
_cell.length_c   1.000
_cell.angle_alpha   90.00
_cell.angle_beta   90.00
_cell.angle_gamma   90.00
#
_symmetry.space_group_name_H-M   'P 1'
#
loop_
_entity.id
_entity.type
_entity.pdbx_description
1 polymer ?
#
loop_
_entity_poly.entity_id
_entity_poly.type
_entity_poly.pdbx_seq_one_letter_code
_entity_poly.pdbx_strand_id
1 'polypeptide(L)'
;MAKLLLSIVFATTILLSASAKKSGDVKELQIGVKHKPETCSIQAHKGDRIKVHYRGSLTDGKVFDSSYERGDPIEFELGSGQVIKGWDQGLLGMCVGEKRKLKIPSKLGYGDQGSPPTIPGGATLIFETELVAVNGEPSVGDSDL
;
A
#
# COMPACT_ATOMS: atom_id res chain seq x y z
N MET A 1 -16.78 42.88 -63.51
CA MET A 1 -17.38 41.65 -62.93
C MET A 1 -16.43 41.17 -61.86
N ALA A 2 -16.83 41.27 -60.59
CA ALA A 2 -16.00 40.97 -59.43
C ALA A 2 -16.48 39.67 -58.77
N LYS A 3 -15.54 38.78 -58.40
CA LYS A 3 -15.44 38.18 -57.05
C LYS A 3 -14.29 37.17 -57.00
N LEU A 4 -13.24 37.63 -56.33
CA LEU A 4 -12.23 36.86 -55.61
C LEU A 4 -12.91 36.04 -54.51
N LEU A 5 -12.66 34.72 -54.41
CA LEU A 5 -12.91 33.95 -53.19
C LEU A 5 -11.76 32.98 -52.94
N LEU A 6 -10.84 33.45 -52.10
CA LEU A 6 -9.84 32.71 -51.37
C LEU A 6 -10.55 31.92 -50.25
N SER A 7 -10.43 30.60 -50.20
CA SER A 7 -10.93 29.80 -49.07
C SER A 7 -9.77 29.09 -48.39
N ILE A 8 -9.35 29.66 -47.27
CA ILE A 8 -8.28 29.17 -46.39
C ILE A 8 -8.83 27.99 -45.58
N VAL A 9 -8.24 26.81 -45.76
CA VAL A 9 -8.56 25.63 -44.93
C VAL A 9 -7.83 25.80 -43.59
N PHE A 10 -8.57 26.16 -42.54
CA PHE A 10 -8.07 26.14 -41.17
C PHE A 10 -7.96 24.69 -40.70
N ALA A 11 -6.74 24.14 -40.75
CA ALA A 11 -6.42 22.87 -40.12
C ALA A 11 -6.33 23.07 -38.60
N THR A 12 -7.43 22.87 -37.89
CA THR A 12 -7.44 22.85 -36.43
C THR A 12 -6.80 21.55 -35.94
N THR A 13 -5.55 21.64 -35.51
CA THR A 13 -4.86 20.58 -34.77
C THR A 13 -5.51 20.42 -33.40
N ILE A 14 -6.33 19.38 -33.25
CA ILE A 14 -6.84 18.95 -31.95
C ILE A 14 -5.66 18.34 -31.18
N LEU A 15 -5.08 19.11 -30.26
CA LEU A 15 -4.17 18.61 -29.24
C LEU A 15 -4.99 17.76 -28.25
N LEU A 16 -5.05 16.45 -28.47
CA LEU A 16 -5.47 15.52 -27.43
C LEU A 16 -4.39 15.50 -26.34
N SER A 17 -4.64 16.21 -25.25
CA SER A 17 -3.89 16.07 -24.01
C SER A 17 -4.15 14.68 -23.42
N ALA A 18 -3.34 13.70 -23.78
CA ALA A 18 -3.35 12.40 -23.13
C ALA A 18 -2.75 12.56 -21.73
N SER A 19 -3.59 12.74 -20.70
CA SER A 19 -3.15 12.52 -19.32
C SER A 19 -2.80 11.05 -19.15
N ALA A 20 -1.52 10.72 -19.21
CA ALA A 20 -1.00 9.43 -18.79
C ALA A 20 -1.32 9.25 -17.30
N LYS A 21 -2.34 8.45 -16.99
CA LYS A 21 -2.56 7.93 -15.63
C LYS A 21 -1.24 7.33 -15.16
N LYS A 22 -0.61 7.92 -14.14
CA LYS A 22 0.55 7.34 -13.48
C LYS A 22 0.16 5.94 -13.02
N SER A 23 0.67 4.91 -13.70
CA SER A 23 0.23 3.51 -13.59
C SER A 23 0.39 2.92 -12.18
N GLY A 24 1.01 3.66 -11.26
CA GLY A 24 1.22 3.27 -9.87
C GLY A 24 0.03 3.53 -8.95
N ASP A 25 -0.82 4.52 -9.20
CA ASP A 25 -1.78 4.96 -8.19
C ASP A 25 -3.07 4.12 -8.14
N VAL A 26 -3.63 3.93 -6.95
CA VAL A 26 -4.91 3.24 -6.74
C VAL A 26 -5.89 4.12 -6.00
N LYS A 27 -7.18 3.83 -6.16
CA LYS A 27 -8.26 4.56 -5.47
C LYS A 27 -8.77 3.86 -4.21
N GLU A 28 -8.64 2.54 -4.17
CA GLU A 28 -9.07 1.69 -3.06
C GLU A 28 -7.92 0.80 -2.61
N LEU A 29 -8.02 0.31 -1.37
CA LEU A 29 -7.09 -0.67 -0.84
C LEU A 29 -7.11 -1.93 -1.71
N GLN A 30 -5.93 -2.40 -2.13
CA GLN A 30 -5.78 -3.70 -2.77
C GLN A 30 -4.93 -4.59 -1.87
N ILE A 31 -5.41 -5.82 -1.66
CA ILE A 31 -4.78 -6.81 -0.79
C ILE A 31 -4.43 -8.02 -1.67
N GLY A 32 -3.15 -8.34 -1.78
CA GLY A 32 -2.67 -9.55 -2.43
C GLY A 32 -2.01 -10.48 -1.42
N VAL A 33 -2.49 -11.72 -1.29
CA VAL A 33 -1.82 -12.74 -0.47
C VAL A 33 -0.59 -13.24 -1.24
N LYS A 34 0.58 -13.19 -0.60
CA LYS A 34 1.88 -13.62 -1.17
C LYS A 34 2.29 -15.00 -0.69
N HIS A 35 1.99 -15.31 0.56
CA HIS A 35 2.18 -16.62 1.15
C HIS A 35 1.09 -16.81 2.18
N LYS A 36 0.54 -18.02 2.27
CA LYS A 36 -0.42 -18.41 3.30
C LYS A 36 0.07 -19.72 3.92
N PRO A 37 0.15 -19.82 5.25
CA PRO A 37 0.52 -21.07 5.90
C PRO A 37 -0.51 -22.16 5.59
N GLU A 38 -0.07 -23.43 5.59
CA GLU A 38 -0.95 -24.59 5.34
C GLU A 38 -2.07 -24.68 6.36
N THR A 39 -1.77 -24.35 7.61
CA THR A 39 -2.73 -24.26 8.71
C THR A 39 -2.85 -22.83 9.21
N CYS A 40 -4.06 -22.44 9.59
CA CYS A 40 -4.37 -21.11 10.11
C CYS A 40 -4.97 -21.27 11.51
N SER A 41 -4.17 -21.77 12.45
CA SER A 41 -4.61 -21.98 13.84
C SER A 41 -4.79 -20.66 14.58
N ILE A 42 -3.93 -19.67 14.28
CA ILE A 42 -3.95 -18.35 14.90
C ILE A 42 -4.21 -17.30 13.82
N GLN A 43 -5.27 -16.53 13.99
CA GLN A 43 -5.73 -15.54 13.03
C GLN A 43 -5.91 -14.18 13.73
N ALA A 44 -5.49 -13.10 13.05
CA ALA A 44 -5.60 -11.74 13.55
C ALA A 44 -7.03 -11.19 13.42
N HIS A 45 -7.57 -10.70 14.53
CA HIS A 45 -8.87 -10.05 14.65
C HIS A 45 -8.72 -8.63 15.20
N LYS A 46 -9.79 -7.85 15.06
CA LYS A 46 -9.85 -6.50 15.63
C LYS A 46 -9.69 -6.58 17.15
N GLY A 47 -8.80 -5.75 17.70
CA GLY A 47 -8.48 -5.69 19.13
C GLY A 47 -7.30 -6.56 19.54
N ASP A 48 -6.81 -7.45 18.66
CA ASP A 48 -5.61 -8.22 18.95
C ASP A 48 -4.37 -7.34 18.93
N ARG A 49 -3.41 -7.67 19.80
CA ARG A 49 -2.05 -7.14 19.73
C ARG A 49 -1.29 -7.98 18.70
N ILE A 50 -0.87 -7.38 17.58
CA ILE A 50 -0.17 -8.12 16.52
C ILE A 50 1.24 -7.62 16.31
N LYS A 51 2.15 -8.52 15.94
CA LYS A 51 3.51 -8.21 15.49
C LYS A 51 3.64 -8.43 14.01
N VAL A 52 4.13 -7.44 13.28
CA VAL A 52 4.19 -7.47 11.82
C VAL A 52 5.58 -7.06 11.34
N HIS A 53 6.21 -7.92 10.56
CA HIS A 53 7.31 -7.51 9.71
C HIS A 53 6.78 -6.88 8.44
N TYR A 54 7.49 -5.86 7.94
CA TYR A 54 7.13 -5.13 6.73
C TYR A 54 8.33 -4.50 6.02
N ARG A 55 8.11 -4.23 4.73
CA ARG A 55 8.88 -3.32 3.87
C ARG A 55 7.91 -2.37 3.16
N GLY A 56 8.10 -1.07 3.35
CA GLY A 56 7.30 0.00 2.76
C GLY A 56 8.02 0.72 1.62
N SER A 57 7.40 0.82 0.46
CA SER A 57 7.94 1.52 -0.72
C SER A 57 6.90 2.36 -1.46
N LEU A 58 7.39 3.33 -2.22
CA LEU A 58 6.60 4.11 -3.17
C LEU A 58 6.39 3.31 -4.46
N THR A 59 5.49 3.79 -5.33
CA THR A 59 5.16 3.12 -6.60
C THR A 59 6.29 3.10 -7.63
N ASP A 60 7.32 3.92 -7.44
CA ASP A 60 8.58 3.89 -8.19
C ASP A 60 9.60 2.89 -7.64
N GLY A 61 9.26 2.17 -6.56
CA GLY A 61 10.11 1.18 -5.91
C GLY A 61 11.02 1.75 -4.81
N LYS A 62 11.07 3.06 -4.61
CA LYS A 62 11.86 3.67 -3.53
C LYS A 62 11.33 3.23 -2.17
N VAL A 63 12.15 2.50 -1.43
CA VAL A 63 11.85 2.11 -0.04
C VAL A 63 11.96 3.33 0.85
N PHE A 64 10.98 3.53 1.71
CA PHE A 64 10.99 4.60 2.71
C PHE A 64 11.16 4.06 4.14
N ASP A 65 10.82 2.79 4.37
CA ASP A 65 10.93 2.16 5.69
C ASP A 65 10.92 0.61 5.59
N SER A 66 11.60 -0.07 6.51
CA SER A 66 11.68 -1.53 6.57
C SER A 66 12.00 -2.00 7.99
N SER A 67 11.13 -2.83 8.56
CA SER A 67 11.41 -3.51 9.84
C SER A 67 12.50 -4.57 9.74
N TYR A 68 12.66 -5.21 8.57
CA TYR A 68 13.68 -6.23 8.35
C TYR A 68 15.10 -5.67 8.48
N GLU A 69 15.30 -4.40 8.12
CA GLU A 69 16.60 -3.72 8.25
C GLU A 69 16.94 -3.41 9.71
N ARG A 70 15.92 -3.30 10.58
CA ARG A 70 16.09 -3.11 12.02
C ARG A 70 16.15 -4.43 12.80
N GLY A 71 15.67 -5.53 12.22
CA GLY A 71 15.54 -6.83 12.87
C GLY A 71 14.41 -6.90 13.91
N ASP A 72 13.51 -5.91 13.96
CA ASP A 72 12.43 -5.84 14.96
C ASP A 72 11.08 -5.57 14.29
N PRO A 73 10.09 -6.50 14.37
CA PRO A 73 8.72 -6.28 13.92
C PRO A 73 8.06 -5.10 14.65
N ILE A 74 7.12 -4.43 13.99
CA ILE A 74 6.28 -3.44 14.69
C ILE A 74 5.14 -4.15 15.43
N GLU A 75 4.85 -3.71 16.65
CA GLU A 75 3.73 -4.20 17.46
C GLU A 75 2.68 -3.11 17.67
N PHE A 76 1.40 -3.44 17.46
CA PHE A 76 0.28 -2.52 17.64
C PHE A 76 -1.05 -3.28 17.83
N GLU A 77 -2.09 -2.56 18.25
CA GLU A 77 -3.44 -3.12 18.38
C GLU A 77 -4.22 -2.98 17.07
N LEU A 78 -4.63 -4.10 16.48
CA LEU A 78 -5.24 -4.12 15.16
C LEU A 78 -6.65 -3.50 15.16
N GLY A 79 -6.88 -2.54 14.27
CA GLY A 79 -8.19 -1.90 14.09
C GLY A 79 -8.51 -0.83 15.13
N SER A 80 -7.51 -0.37 15.88
CA SER A 80 -7.62 0.68 16.91
C SER A 80 -7.31 2.09 16.39
N GLY A 81 -6.80 2.24 15.17
CA GLY A 81 -6.32 3.51 14.62
C GLY A 81 -4.90 3.90 15.05
N GLN A 82 -4.13 2.99 15.66
CA GLN A 82 -2.71 3.20 16.00
C GLN A 82 -1.80 3.30 14.77
N VAL A 83 -2.22 2.71 13.64
CA VAL A 83 -1.50 2.72 12.36
C VAL A 83 -2.40 3.32 11.27
N ILE A 84 -1.84 3.50 10.06
CA ILE A 84 -2.63 3.97 8.92
C ILE A 84 -3.83 3.05 8.62
N LYS A 85 -4.96 3.63 8.19
CA LYS A 85 -6.22 2.90 7.97
C LYS A 85 -6.07 1.70 7.02
N GLY A 86 -5.16 1.79 6.04
CA GLY A 86 -4.91 0.69 5.12
C GLY A 86 -4.30 -0.55 5.78
N TRP A 87 -3.55 -0.39 6.87
CA TRP A 87 -3.07 -1.51 7.68
C TRP A 87 -4.17 -2.09 8.55
N ASP A 88 -4.91 -1.24 9.27
CA ASP A 88 -6.07 -1.65 10.08
C ASP A 88 -7.09 -2.47 9.29
N GLN A 89 -7.26 -2.17 8.01
CA GLN A 89 -8.13 -2.92 7.11
C GLN A 89 -7.42 -4.11 6.44
N GLY A 90 -6.18 -3.91 5.99
CA GLY A 90 -5.45 -4.86 5.14
C GLY A 90 -4.93 -6.09 5.86
N LEU A 91 -4.78 -6.02 7.18
CA LEU A 91 -4.18 -7.07 8.01
C LEU A 91 -5.22 -7.92 8.75
N LEU A 92 -6.50 -7.52 8.73
CA LEU A 92 -7.58 -8.32 9.30
C LEU A 92 -7.62 -9.71 8.67
N GLY A 93 -7.82 -10.72 9.53
CA GLY A 93 -7.96 -12.10 9.15
C GLY A 93 -6.68 -12.74 8.59
N MET A 94 -5.50 -12.13 8.75
CA MET A 94 -4.23 -12.79 8.44
C MET A 94 -4.00 -13.96 9.40
N CYS A 95 -3.49 -15.06 8.87
CA CYS A 95 -2.94 -16.14 9.68
C CYS A 95 -1.52 -15.78 10.13
N VAL A 96 -1.10 -16.19 11.32
CA VAL A 96 0.31 -16.07 11.72
C VAL A 96 1.19 -16.82 10.71
N GLY A 97 2.25 -16.19 10.24
CA GLY A 97 3.11 -16.62 9.13
C GLY A 97 2.63 -16.18 7.73
N GLU A 98 1.41 -15.67 7.58
CA GLU A 98 0.90 -15.18 6.29
C GLU A 98 1.67 -13.93 5.85
N LYS A 99 1.94 -13.84 4.53
CA LYS A 99 2.53 -12.66 3.90
C LYS A 99 1.54 -12.02 2.95
N ARG A 100 1.39 -10.70 3.02
CA ARG A 100 0.53 -9.91 2.13
C ARG A 100 1.32 -8.81 1.44
N LYS A 101 0.82 -8.40 0.27
CA LYS A 101 1.18 -7.17 -0.40
C LYS A 101 -0.03 -6.25 -0.37
N LEU A 102 0.09 -5.14 0.37
CA LEU A 102 -0.92 -4.10 0.45
C LEU A 102 -0.54 -2.97 -0.50
N LYS A 103 -1.49 -2.53 -1.32
CA LYS A 103 -1.37 -1.32 -2.13
C LYS A 103 -2.41 -0.32 -1.63
N ILE A 104 -1.93 0.71 -0.96
CA ILE A 104 -2.72 1.59 -0.11
C ILE A 104 -2.85 2.96 -0.77
N PRO A 105 -4.08 3.40 -1.12
CA PRO A 105 -4.29 4.75 -1.64
C PRO A 105 -3.97 5.79 -0.56
N SER A 106 -3.56 7.00 -0.95
CA SER A 106 -3.18 8.08 -0.01
C SER A 106 -4.23 8.34 1.07
N LYS A 107 -5.52 8.30 0.73
CA LYS A 107 -6.65 8.49 1.66
C LYS A 107 -6.71 7.46 2.82
N LEU A 108 -6.07 6.31 2.65
CA LEU A 108 -5.91 5.26 3.68
C LEU A 108 -4.48 5.17 4.22
N GLY A 109 -3.58 6.02 3.73
CA GLY A 109 -2.21 6.22 4.20
C GLY A 109 -2.05 7.61 4.81
N TYR A 110 -1.13 8.40 4.28
CA TYR A 110 -0.75 9.73 4.80
C TYR A 110 -1.49 10.92 4.14
N GLY A 111 -2.52 10.67 3.33
CA GLY A 111 -3.34 11.71 2.71
C GLY A 111 -2.56 12.68 1.83
N ASP A 112 -3.08 13.90 1.69
CA ASP A 112 -2.49 14.95 0.85
C ASP A 112 -1.26 15.61 1.48
N GLN A 113 -1.07 15.44 2.80
CA GLN A 113 0.10 15.99 3.50
C GLN A 113 1.33 15.09 3.37
N GLY A 114 1.12 13.78 3.20
CA GLY A 114 2.22 12.82 3.17
C GLY A 114 2.90 12.69 4.53
N SER A 115 4.15 12.23 4.53
CA SER A 115 5.04 12.19 5.69
C SER A 115 6.44 12.63 5.24
N PRO A 116 6.70 13.94 5.18
CA PRO A 116 7.98 14.48 4.74
C PRO A 116 9.15 13.98 5.62
N PRO A 117 10.36 13.81 5.06
CA PRO A 117 10.73 14.09 3.66
C PRO A 117 10.55 12.90 2.71
N THR A 118 10.16 11.72 3.21
CA THR A 118 10.25 10.47 2.44
C THR A 118 8.97 10.11 1.69
N ILE A 119 7.80 10.46 2.23
CA ILE A 119 6.50 10.15 1.64
C ILE A 119 5.84 11.46 1.17
N PRO A 120 5.72 11.70 -0.14
CA PRO A 120 5.04 12.89 -0.64
C PRO A 120 3.52 12.82 -0.40
N GLY A 121 2.89 13.99 -0.38
CA GLY A 121 1.43 14.10 -0.38
C GLY A 121 0.78 13.38 -1.56
N GLY A 122 -0.37 12.73 -1.32
CA GLY A 122 -1.11 12.02 -2.36
C GLY A 122 -0.49 10.69 -2.80
N ALA A 123 0.59 10.24 -2.15
CA ALA A 123 1.27 9.00 -2.52
C ALA A 123 0.43 7.75 -2.29
N THR A 124 0.42 6.85 -3.29
CA THR A 124 0.08 5.45 -3.10
C THR A 124 1.26 4.71 -2.48
N LEU A 125 1.01 3.91 -1.44
CA LEU A 125 2.02 3.15 -0.72
C LEU A 125 1.94 1.67 -1.07
N ILE A 126 3.10 1.01 -1.14
CA ILE A 126 3.23 -0.43 -1.29
C ILE A 126 3.84 -0.97 -0.01
N PHE A 127 3.16 -1.92 0.63
CA PHE A 127 3.69 -2.65 1.76
C PHE A 127 3.73 -4.13 1.45
N GLU A 128 4.86 -4.76 1.73
CA GLU A 128 4.96 -6.21 1.83
C GLU A 128 5.05 -6.53 3.32
N THR A 129 4.10 -7.29 3.84
CA THR A 129 3.90 -7.54 5.27
C THR A 129 3.92 -9.02 5.58
N GLU A 130 4.28 -9.37 6.80
CA GLU A 130 4.34 -10.71 7.36
C GLU A 130 3.82 -10.67 8.79
N LEU A 131 2.76 -11.41 9.09
CA LEU A 131 2.22 -11.49 10.44
C LEU A 131 3.07 -12.46 11.26
N VAL A 132 3.78 -11.94 12.26
CA VAL A 132 4.75 -12.71 13.06
C VAL A 132 4.10 -13.28 14.31
N ALA A 133 3.20 -12.54 14.95
CA ALA A 133 2.52 -12.99 16.17
C ALA A 133 1.17 -12.32 16.36
N VAL A 134 0.29 -13.00 17.11
CA VAL A 134 -0.99 -12.48 17.61
C VAL A 134 -1.06 -12.75 19.11
N ASN A 135 -1.28 -11.72 19.92
CA ASN A 135 -1.38 -11.79 21.38
C ASN A 135 -0.21 -12.53 22.06
N GLY A 136 0.99 -12.40 21.49
CA GLY A 136 2.20 -13.06 21.99
C GLY A 136 2.43 -14.48 21.46
N GLU A 137 1.50 -15.05 20.70
CA GLU A 137 1.68 -16.38 20.08
C GLU A 137 2.39 -16.23 18.72
N PRO A 138 3.63 -16.75 18.56
CA PRO A 138 4.45 -16.51 17.38
C PRO A 138 4.18 -17.51 16.24
N SER A 139 4.78 -17.22 15.10
CA SER A 139 4.86 -18.17 13.99
C SER A 139 5.69 -19.39 14.39
N VAL A 140 5.24 -20.59 13.99
CA VAL A 140 5.89 -21.88 14.32
C VAL A 140 7.34 -21.95 13.79
N GLY A 141 7.74 -21.05 12.89
CA GLY A 141 9.12 -20.96 12.39
C GLY A 141 10.11 -20.20 13.26
N ASP A 142 9.64 -19.43 14.26
CA ASP A 142 10.50 -18.57 15.09
C ASP A 142 10.67 -19.09 16.53
N SER A 143 9.98 -20.16 16.91
CA SER A 143 10.06 -20.75 18.26
C SER A 143 11.26 -21.69 18.48
N ASP A 144 12.09 -21.91 17.44
CA ASP A 144 13.25 -22.81 17.47
C ASP A 144 14.61 -22.07 17.56
N LEU A 145 14.61 -20.79 17.94
CA LEU A 145 15.84 -20.00 18.18
C LEU A 145 16.04 -19.65 19.67
#